data_AF-A0A0C3I5M6-F1
#
_entry.id   AF-A0A0C3I5M6-F1
#
_cell.length_a   1.000
_cell.length_b   1.000
_cell.length_c   1.000
_cell.angle_alpha   90.00
_cell.angle_beta   90.00
_cell.angle_gamma   90.00
#
_symmetry.space_group_name_H-M   'P 1'
#
loop_
_entity.id
_entity.type
_entity.pdbx_description
1 polymer ?
#
loop_
_entity_poly.entity_id
_entity_poly.type
_entity_poly.pdbx_seq_one_letter_code
_entity_poly.pdbx_strand_id
1 'polypeptide(L)'
;MLGYFEDDTVGLIDRDDALEIAQQRFFRVQKEILQCEKLSEAAYEKSLELSSRTLTEYILYREKIIGRMKEMTADNAEAEIHNLIVPRFKEFSQDTMSSEIYQNNAWLLDDKFMVFRSILSERSMDAVINAIRLDEESVGDTGRPDIAMIFSADPSDAAPVDVVVVEIKKKTNEEKDNFYAVNQLLDRAGKLVAYCPNIQRVWYYAIMNINDTTAFRLRQFKWTPFFSKGKVYYQEFDTPHPDGRIIPTPTFVVSFDAIVADAECRNHTFLEILRDGMKKYADDQNNGNSPVDE
;
A
#
# COMPACT_ATOMS: atom_id res chain seq x y z
N MET A 1 16.64 -16.03 0.08
CA MET A 1 17.35 -17.10 0.82
C MET A 1 17.63 -18.37 0.00
N LEU A 2 16.94 -18.66 -1.11
CA LEU A 2 17.05 -19.93 -1.84
C LEU A 2 18.46 -20.35 -2.28
N GLY A 3 19.35 -19.42 -2.66
CA GLY A 3 20.76 -19.70 -2.99
C GLY A 3 21.74 -19.46 -1.84
N TYR A 4 21.30 -19.57 -0.59
CA TYR A 4 22.17 -19.61 0.61
C TYR A 4 21.99 -20.89 1.43
N PHE A 5 20.99 -21.71 1.10
CA PHE A 5 20.90 -23.08 1.58
C PHE A 5 22.12 -23.87 1.09
N GLU A 6 22.51 -24.89 1.84
CA GLU A 6 23.63 -25.74 1.44
C GLU A 6 23.24 -26.62 0.25
N ASP A 7 24.04 -26.58 -0.81
CA ASP A 7 23.83 -27.40 -2.00
C ASP A 7 24.22 -28.87 -1.77
N ASP A 8 25.07 -29.14 -0.77
CA ASP A 8 25.55 -30.47 -0.38
C ASP A 8 25.01 -30.88 0.99
N THR A 9 23.76 -31.32 1.03
CA THR A 9 23.18 -31.91 2.25
C THR A 9 22.57 -33.27 1.96
N VAL A 10 23.33 -34.32 2.29
CA VAL A 10 22.88 -35.71 2.28
C VAL A 10 22.33 -36.05 3.67
N GLY A 11 21.00 -35.99 3.84
CA GLY A 11 20.31 -36.34 5.09
C GLY A 11 18.98 -35.59 5.31
N LEU A 12 18.24 -35.98 6.36
CA LEU A 12 17.09 -35.21 6.87
C LEU A 12 17.63 -33.97 7.60
N ILE A 13 17.55 -32.81 6.97
CA ILE A 13 17.88 -31.53 7.59
C ILE A 13 16.66 -31.00 8.34
N ASP A 14 16.87 -30.46 9.53
CA ASP A 14 15.87 -29.66 10.22
C ASP A 14 15.66 -28.35 9.44
N ARG A 15 14.41 -28.09 9.04
CA ARG A 15 14.03 -26.92 8.25
C ARG A 15 14.44 -25.61 8.93
N ASP A 16 14.38 -25.55 10.24
CA ASP A 16 14.66 -24.33 10.99
C ASP A 16 16.19 -24.09 11.06
N ASP A 17 17.01 -25.15 11.18
CA ASP A 17 18.48 -25.07 11.10
C ASP A 17 18.97 -24.62 9.71
N ALA A 18 18.39 -25.18 8.65
CA ALA A 18 18.68 -24.76 7.28
C ALA A 18 18.37 -23.27 7.05
N LEU A 19 17.28 -22.79 7.65
CA LEU A 19 16.86 -21.40 7.56
C LEU A 19 17.84 -20.48 8.30
N GLU A 20 18.29 -20.87 9.49
CA GLU A 20 19.27 -20.12 10.27
C GLU A 20 20.61 -19.99 9.55
N ILE A 21 21.13 -21.08 8.98
CA ILE A 21 22.37 -21.09 8.20
C ILE A 21 22.25 -20.16 6.97
N ALA A 22 21.13 -20.23 6.25
CA ALA A 22 20.87 -19.36 5.10
C ALA A 22 20.79 -17.88 5.49
N GLN A 23 20.19 -17.57 6.65
CA GLN A 23 20.16 -16.20 7.19
C GLN A 23 21.57 -15.71 7.57
N GLN A 24 22.36 -16.52 8.27
CA GLN A 24 23.73 -16.15 8.66
C GLN A 24 24.61 -15.87 7.42
N ARG A 25 24.51 -16.69 6.38
CA ARG A 25 25.22 -16.49 5.11
C ARG A 25 24.78 -15.21 4.41
N PHE A 26 23.48 -14.93 4.37
CA PHE A 26 22.95 -13.67 3.82
C PHE A 26 23.47 -12.44 4.57
N PHE A 27 23.44 -12.47 5.91
CA PHE A 27 23.98 -11.39 6.74
C PHE A 27 25.47 -11.17 6.53
N ARG A 28 26.25 -12.25 6.34
CA ARG A 28 27.69 -12.14 6.04
C ARG A 28 27.93 -11.42 4.72
N VAL A 29 27.22 -11.81 3.67
CA VAL A 29 27.33 -11.18 2.34
C VAL A 29 26.90 -9.71 2.37
N GLN A 30 25.82 -9.38 3.09
CA GLN A 30 25.43 -7.98 3.29
C GLN A 30 26.55 -7.17 3.96
N LYS A 31 27.13 -7.71 5.03
CA LYS A 31 28.22 -7.04 5.76
C LYS A 31 29.45 -6.84 4.88
N GLU A 32 29.83 -7.82 4.08
CA GLU A 32 30.93 -7.72 3.11
C GLU A 32 30.70 -6.57 2.11
N ILE A 33 29.50 -6.47 1.53
CA ILE A 33 29.15 -5.42 0.56
C ILE A 33 29.15 -4.03 1.23
N LEU A 34 28.55 -3.90 2.42
CA LEU A 34 28.48 -2.64 3.17
C LEU A 34 29.85 -2.11 3.62
N GLN A 35 30.84 -3.00 3.74
CA GLN A 35 32.20 -2.66 4.16
C GLN A 35 33.16 -2.40 2.98
N CYS A 36 32.71 -2.54 1.72
CA CYS A 36 33.53 -2.24 0.57
C CYS A 36 33.79 -0.74 0.42
N GLU A 37 35.05 -0.31 0.54
CA GLU A 37 35.47 1.09 0.31
C GLU A 37 35.47 1.49 -1.18
N LYS A 38 35.53 0.52 -2.09
CA LYS A 38 35.44 0.70 -3.54
C LYS A 38 34.59 -0.42 -4.15
N LEU A 39 33.70 -0.08 -5.08
CA LEU A 39 32.99 -1.08 -5.89
C LEU A 39 33.95 -1.67 -6.92
N SER A 40 34.55 -2.82 -6.61
CA SER A 40 35.11 -3.70 -7.63
C SER A 40 33.97 -4.36 -8.43
N GLU A 41 34.28 -4.90 -9.60
CA GLU A 41 33.31 -5.60 -10.45
C GLU A 41 32.66 -6.79 -9.71
N ALA A 42 33.45 -7.61 -9.02
CA ALA A 42 32.93 -8.69 -8.18
C ALA A 42 32.04 -8.19 -7.01
N ALA A 43 32.35 -7.04 -6.41
CA ALA A 43 31.50 -6.45 -5.37
C ALA A 43 30.20 -5.88 -5.96
N TYR A 44 30.26 -5.34 -7.18
CA TYR A 44 29.10 -4.86 -7.93
C TYR A 44 28.14 -6.00 -8.28
N GLU A 45 28.64 -7.11 -8.83
CA GLU A 45 27.83 -8.28 -9.14
C GLU A 45 27.16 -8.88 -7.90
N LYS A 46 27.91 -9.05 -6.81
CA LYS A 46 27.35 -9.49 -5.51
C LYS A 46 26.27 -8.54 -5.01
N SER A 47 26.45 -7.23 -5.20
CA SER A 47 25.45 -6.22 -4.81
C SER A 47 24.17 -6.29 -5.65
N LEU A 48 24.29 -6.58 -6.95
CA LEU A 48 23.16 -6.79 -7.86
C LEU A 48 22.39 -8.05 -7.46
N GLU A 49 23.09 -9.14 -7.18
CA GLU A 49 22.48 -10.39 -6.74
C GLU A 49 21.73 -10.21 -5.42
N LEU A 50 22.37 -9.56 -4.44
CA LEU A 50 21.75 -9.26 -3.15
C LEU A 50 20.47 -8.41 -3.33
N SER A 51 20.56 -7.35 -4.13
CA SER A 51 19.43 -6.45 -4.41
C SER A 51 18.27 -7.18 -5.09
N SER A 52 18.57 -8.05 -6.06
CA SER A 52 17.59 -8.90 -6.74
C SER A 52 16.88 -9.84 -5.76
N ARG A 53 17.62 -10.44 -4.82
CA ARG A 53 17.07 -11.33 -3.78
C ARG A 53 16.13 -10.55 -2.83
N THR A 54 16.53 -9.36 -2.38
CA THR A 54 15.69 -8.50 -1.52
C THR A 54 14.42 -8.05 -2.24
N LEU A 55 14.51 -7.66 -3.52
CA LEU A 55 13.34 -7.28 -4.31
C LEU A 55 12.39 -8.47 -4.51
N THR A 56 12.93 -9.66 -4.78
CA THR A 56 12.16 -10.90 -4.88
C THR A 56 11.40 -11.20 -3.59
N GLU A 57 12.06 -11.06 -2.44
CA GLU A 57 11.42 -11.23 -1.13
C GLU A 57 10.26 -10.26 -0.94
N TYR A 58 10.43 -9.00 -1.31
CA TYR A 58 9.36 -8.01 -1.23
C TYR A 58 8.17 -8.35 -2.13
N ILE A 59 8.41 -8.79 -3.38
CA ILE A 59 7.34 -9.21 -4.31
C ILE A 59 6.57 -10.43 -3.76
N LEU A 60 7.27 -11.39 -3.16
CA LEU A 60 6.63 -12.54 -2.51
C LEU A 60 5.88 -12.16 -1.24
N TYR A 61 6.37 -11.18 -0.48
CA TYR A 61 5.63 -10.60 0.64
C TYR A 61 4.31 -9.99 0.16
N ARG A 62 4.33 -9.20 -0.93
CA ARG A 62 3.12 -8.61 -1.51
C ARG A 62 2.10 -9.67 -1.88
N GLU A 63 2.54 -10.79 -2.47
CA GLU A 63 1.67 -11.91 -2.81
C GLU A 63 0.94 -12.47 -1.57
N LYS A 64 1.64 -12.62 -0.45
CA LYS A 64 1.04 -13.08 0.81
C LYS A 64 0.02 -12.08 1.37
N ILE A 65 0.29 -10.79 1.29
CA ILE A 65 -0.64 -9.74 1.74
C ILE A 65 -1.89 -9.73 0.87
N ILE A 66 -1.75 -9.82 -0.46
CA ILE A 66 -2.86 -9.92 -1.40
C ILE A 66 -3.70 -11.17 -1.09
N GLY A 67 -3.05 -12.32 -0.89
CA GLY A 67 -3.70 -13.57 -0.49
C GLY A 67 -4.53 -13.41 0.78
N ARG A 68 -3.95 -12.80 1.82
CA ARG A 68 -4.67 -12.51 3.07
C ARG A 68 -5.87 -11.58 2.86
N MET A 69 -5.74 -10.57 2.01
CA MET A 69 -6.86 -9.66 1.71
C MET A 69 -7.98 -10.36 0.95
N LYS A 70 -7.63 -11.29 0.06
CA LYS A 70 -8.56 -12.11 -0.73
C LYS A 70 -9.39 -13.07 0.15
N GLU A 71 -8.81 -13.53 1.26
CA GLU A 71 -9.50 -14.39 2.24
C GLU A 71 -10.52 -13.62 3.10
N MET A 72 -10.51 -12.28 3.09
CA MET A 72 -11.43 -11.47 3.89
C MET A 72 -12.86 -11.44 3.32
N THR A 73 -13.84 -11.84 4.12
CA THR A 73 -15.26 -11.91 3.80
C THR A 73 -16.01 -10.65 4.26
N ALA A 74 -17.35 -10.69 4.28
CA ALA A 74 -18.18 -9.63 4.86
C ALA A 74 -18.21 -9.66 6.39
N ASP A 75 -17.73 -10.74 7.01
CA ASP A 75 -17.74 -10.92 8.47
C ASP A 75 -16.52 -10.28 9.15
N ASN A 76 -15.47 -9.98 8.39
CA ASN A 76 -14.30 -9.27 8.91
C ASN A 76 -14.67 -7.84 9.30
N ALA A 77 -14.17 -7.39 10.44
CA ALA A 77 -14.37 -6.01 10.90
C ALA A 77 -13.59 -5.02 10.01
N GLU A 78 -14.11 -3.79 9.83
CA GLU A 78 -13.40 -2.69 9.13
C GLU A 78 -11.97 -2.54 9.66
N ALA A 79 -11.85 -2.52 10.99
CA ALA A 79 -10.62 -2.62 11.77
C ALA A 79 -9.57 -3.61 11.23
N GLU A 80 -9.98 -4.81 10.84
CA GLU A 80 -9.09 -5.86 10.38
C GLU A 80 -8.58 -5.57 8.97
N ILE A 81 -9.48 -5.14 8.09
CA ILE A 81 -9.15 -4.72 6.72
C ILE A 81 -8.25 -3.49 6.76
N HIS A 82 -8.57 -2.52 7.61
CA HIS A 82 -7.75 -1.34 7.83
C HIS A 82 -6.34 -1.75 8.26
N ASN A 83 -6.21 -2.56 9.31
CA ASN A 83 -4.92 -3.01 9.81
C ASN A 83 -4.07 -3.74 8.78
N LEU A 84 -4.70 -4.40 7.80
CA LEU A 84 -3.98 -5.04 6.70
C LEU A 84 -3.41 -4.02 5.72
N ILE A 85 -4.14 -2.95 5.42
CA ILE A 85 -3.72 -1.88 4.50
C ILE A 85 -2.73 -0.94 5.20
N VAL A 86 -3.09 -0.39 6.35
CA VAL A 86 -2.23 0.43 7.21
C VAL A 86 -2.56 0.08 8.67
N PRO A 87 -1.60 -0.42 9.47
CA PRO A 87 -1.84 -0.69 10.88
C PRO A 87 -2.39 0.53 11.62
N ARG A 88 -3.51 0.33 12.31
CA ARG A 88 -4.15 1.36 13.11
C ARG A 88 -3.25 1.80 14.24
N PHE A 89 -3.41 3.07 14.61
CA PHE A 89 -2.65 3.69 15.70
C PHE A 89 -1.13 3.75 15.46
N LYS A 90 -0.70 3.68 14.20
CA LYS A 90 0.69 3.84 13.79
C LYS A 90 0.87 5.07 12.91
N GLU A 91 2.08 5.59 12.95
CA GLU A 91 2.60 6.59 12.03
C GLU A 91 3.78 5.98 11.28
N PHE A 92 3.85 6.28 10.00
CA PHE A 92 4.95 5.89 9.13
C PHE A 92 5.58 7.14 8.55
N SER A 93 6.91 7.16 8.47
CA SER A 93 7.68 8.26 7.89
C SER A 93 8.54 7.76 6.76
N GLN A 94 8.74 8.60 5.75
CA GLN A 94 9.70 8.35 4.69
C GLN A 94 11.11 8.07 5.23
N ASP A 95 11.48 8.72 6.34
CA ASP A 95 12.82 8.61 6.94
C ASP A 95 13.09 7.20 7.51
N THR A 96 12.03 6.45 7.82
CA THR A 96 12.09 5.08 8.36
C THR A 96 11.55 4.03 7.37
N MET A 97 11.27 4.43 6.13
CA MET A 97 10.63 3.60 5.10
C MET A 97 11.33 2.26 4.88
N SER A 98 12.66 2.23 4.87
CA SER A 98 13.43 0.98 4.66
C SER A 98 13.14 -0.09 5.71
N SER A 99 12.82 0.31 6.94
CA SER A 99 12.45 -0.59 8.06
C SER A 99 10.94 -0.86 8.16
N GLU A 100 10.13 -0.02 7.51
CA GLU A 100 8.67 -0.01 7.61
C GLU A 100 7.96 -0.50 6.34
N ILE A 101 8.69 -0.77 5.26
CA ILE A 101 8.15 -1.19 3.96
C ILE A 101 7.34 -2.50 4.02
N TYR A 102 7.58 -3.33 5.04
CA TYR A 102 6.83 -4.56 5.32
C TYR A 102 5.70 -4.38 6.36
N GLN A 103 5.47 -3.17 6.81
CA GLN A 103 4.50 -2.85 7.87
C GLN A 103 3.32 -2.04 7.35
N ASN A 104 3.47 -1.32 6.24
CA ASN A 104 2.38 -0.59 5.58
C ASN A 104 2.17 -1.16 4.17
N ASN A 105 0.89 -1.32 3.80
CA ASN A 105 0.46 -1.89 2.54
C ASN A 105 -0.43 -0.93 1.76
N ALA A 106 -0.16 0.38 1.86
CA ALA A 106 -0.89 1.41 1.09
C ALA A 106 -0.82 1.16 -0.43
N TRP A 107 0.23 0.47 -0.89
CA TRP A 107 0.39 0.01 -2.27
C TRP A 107 -0.73 -0.93 -2.75
N LEU A 108 -1.50 -1.54 -1.84
CA LEU A 108 -2.71 -2.29 -2.20
C LEU A 108 -3.70 -1.42 -2.99
N LEU A 109 -3.80 -0.13 -2.66
CA LEU A 109 -4.68 0.81 -3.35
C LEU A 109 -4.08 1.28 -4.67
N ASP A 110 -2.81 1.68 -4.66
CA ASP A 110 -2.05 2.10 -5.84
C ASP A 110 -0.54 2.13 -5.51
N ASP A 111 0.32 1.68 -6.40
CA ASP A 111 1.79 1.65 -6.20
C ASP A 111 2.37 3.06 -5.99
N LYS A 112 1.70 4.11 -6.51
CA LYS A 112 2.13 5.50 -6.26
C LYS A 112 2.14 5.87 -4.77
N PHE A 113 1.34 5.19 -3.95
CA PHE A 113 1.29 5.41 -2.50
C PHE A 113 2.44 4.77 -1.73
N MET A 114 3.37 4.10 -2.42
CA MET A 114 4.68 3.78 -1.85
C MET A 114 5.57 5.02 -1.68
N VAL A 115 5.28 6.10 -2.42
CA VAL A 115 6.03 7.36 -2.35
C VAL A 115 5.24 8.33 -1.47
N PHE A 116 5.49 8.28 -0.16
CA PHE A 116 4.85 9.14 0.83
C PHE A 116 5.91 9.88 1.67
N ARG A 117 5.52 11.02 2.24
CA ARG A 117 6.27 11.68 3.32
C ARG A 117 5.88 11.10 4.67
N SER A 118 4.57 11.02 4.94
CA SER A 118 4.03 10.38 6.14
C SER A 118 2.72 9.65 5.85
N ILE A 119 2.48 8.57 6.59
CA ILE A 119 1.16 7.93 6.69
C ILE A 119 0.73 7.99 8.13
N LEU A 120 -0.45 8.55 8.37
CA LEU A 120 -1.05 8.62 9.69
C LEU A 120 -2.30 7.73 9.73
N SER A 121 -2.42 6.91 10.76
CA SER A 121 -3.60 6.09 11.00
C SER A 121 -4.09 6.22 12.44
N GLU A 122 -5.33 6.71 12.58
CA GLU A 122 -6.04 6.88 13.85
C GLU A 122 -5.27 7.64 14.95
N ARG A 123 -4.52 6.96 15.84
CA ARG A 123 -4.03 7.55 17.12
C ARG A 123 -2.95 8.62 16.96
N SER A 124 -2.11 8.57 15.92
CA SER A 124 -1.16 9.66 15.64
C SER A 124 -1.84 10.95 15.15
N MET A 125 -3.16 10.89 14.96
CA MET A 125 -3.98 11.90 14.33
C MET A 125 -5.01 12.52 15.26
N ASP A 126 -4.96 12.33 16.58
CA ASP A 126 -5.98 12.88 17.48
C ASP A 126 -6.26 14.37 17.21
N ALA A 127 -5.24 15.17 16.90
CA ALA A 127 -5.42 16.57 16.51
C ALA A 127 -6.18 16.73 15.17
N VAL A 128 -5.74 16.05 14.11
CA VAL A 128 -6.34 16.13 12.76
C VAL A 128 -7.74 15.53 12.74
N ILE A 129 -7.91 14.30 13.25
CA ILE A 129 -9.19 13.60 13.32
C ILE A 129 -10.19 14.39 14.17
N ASN A 130 -9.79 14.97 15.31
CA ASN A 130 -10.70 15.84 16.06
C ASN A 130 -11.08 17.10 15.28
N ALA A 131 -10.16 17.67 14.49
CA ALA A 131 -10.45 18.83 13.66
C ALA A 131 -11.41 18.50 12.50
N ILE A 132 -11.35 17.28 11.95
CA ILE A 132 -12.20 16.85 10.83
C ILE A 132 -13.45 16.06 11.24
N ARG A 133 -13.60 15.73 12.52
CA ARG A 133 -14.76 14.98 13.02
C ARG A 133 -16.05 15.75 12.75
N LEU A 134 -17.10 15.08 12.29
CA LEU A 134 -18.40 15.72 12.02
C LEU A 134 -19.22 15.82 13.31
N ASP A 135 -20.03 16.88 13.44
CA ASP A 135 -20.72 17.21 14.70
C ASP A 135 -21.82 16.20 15.07
N GLU A 136 -22.27 15.40 14.09
CA GLU A 136 -23.23 14.31 14.25
C GLU A 136 -22.59 13.04 14.86
N GLU A 137 -21.25 12.96 14.97
CA GLU A 137 -20.53 11.85 15.60
C GLU A 137 -20.38 12.11 17.11
N SER A 138 -21.20 11.44 17.92
CA SER A 138 -21.28 11.69 19.37
C SER A 138 -19.96 11.42 20.12
N VAL A 139 -19.64 12.28 21.09
CA VAL A 139 -18.51 12.12 22.02
C VAL A 139 -18.81 10.95 22.95
N GLY A 140 -18.41 9.75 22.54
CA GLY A 140 -18.68 8.51 23.26
C GLY A 140 -18.98 7.33 22.34
N ASP A 141 -19.23 7.59 21.05
CA ASP A 141 -19.29 6.51 20.09
C ASP A 141 -17.88 5.97 19.83
N THR A 142 -17.73 4.66 19.94
CA THR A 142 -16.55 3.93 19.47
C THR A 142 -16.35 4.04 17.94
N GLY A 143 -17.28 4.71 17.24
CA GLY A 143 -17.27 5.03 15.80
C GLY A 143 -16.32 6.15 15.39
N ARG A 144 -15.03 6.06 15.80
CA ARG A 144 -13.97 6.79 15.11
C ARG A 144 -13.91 6.24 13.67
N PRO A 145 -13.98 7.08 12.63
CA PRO A 145 -13.91 6.55 11.27
C PRO A 145 -12.54 5.90 11.03
N ASP A 146 -12.53 4.67 10.49
CA ASP A 146 -11.31 3.93 10.11
C ASP A 146 -10.66 4.63 8.90
N ILE A 147 -9.93 5.72 9.18
CA ILE A 147 -9.27 6.58 8.19
C ILE A 147 -7.75 6.43 8.27
N ALA A 148 -7.13 6.24 7.11
CA ALA A 148 -5.72 6.52 6.92
C ALA A 148 -5.55 7.77 6.06
N MET A 149 -4.58 8.62 6.37
CA MET A 149 -4.13 9.67 5.44
C MET A 149 -2.67 9.49 5.07
N ILE A 150 -2.39 9.68 3.79
CA ILE A 150 -1.06 9.55 3.19
C ILE A 150 -0.71 10.92 2.62
N PHE A 151 0.33 11.55 3.16
CA PHE A 151 0.76 12.88 2.76
C PHE A 151 1.97 12.82 1.85
N SER A 152 1.98 13.66 0.80
CA SER A 152 3.12 13.77 -0.12
C SER A 152 4.27 14.61 0.45
N ALA A 153 3.99 15.47 1.43
CA ALA A 153 4.93 16.36 2.12
C ALA A 153 4.42 16.64 3.54
N ASP A 154 5.19 17.35 4.36
CA ASP A 154 4.80 17.64 5.75
C ASP A 154 3.65 18.67 5.77
N PRO A 155 2.47 18.34 6.30
CA PRO A 155 1.34 19.28 6.39
C PRO A 155 1.61 20.48 7.32
N SER A 156 2.68 20.45 8.12
CA SER A 156 3.09 21.55 9.00
C SER A 156 4.05 22.54 8.32
N ASP A 157 4.57 22.21 7.13
CA ASP A 157 5.51 23.05 6.38
C ASP A 157 4.76 24.00 5.41
N ALA A 158 5.46 24.96 4.81
CA ALA A 158 4.89 25.89 3.83
C ALA A 158 4.72 25.29 2.43
N ALA A 159 5.37 24.16 2.13
CA ALA A 159 5.31 23.51 0.83
C ALA A 159 3.89 23.00 0.50
N PRO A 160 3.44 23.06 -0.77
CA PRO A 160 2.16 22.47 -1.16
C PRO A 160 2.10 20.96 -0.89
N VAL A 161 0.98 20.49 -0.35
CA VAL A 161 0.77 19.09 0.04
C VAL A 161 -0.40 18.47 -0.73
N ASP A 162 -0.18 17.29 -1.29
CA ASP A 162 -1.24 16.39 -1.70
C ASP A 162 -1.50 15.40 -0.55
N VAL A 163 -2.77 15.15 -0.25
CA VAL A 163 -3.17 14.15 0.74
C VAL A 163 -4.09 13.13 0.09
N VAL A 164 -3.90 11.86 0.44
CA VAL A 164 -4.82 10.78 0.12
C VAL A 164 -5.54 10.40 1.39
N VAL A 165 -6.85 10.39 1.37
CA VAL A 165 -7.69 9.98 2.49
C VAL A 165 -8.38 8.68 2.10
N VAL A 166 -8.11 7.63 2.86
CA VAL A 166 -8.66 6.30 2.66
C VAL A 166 -9.65 6.05 3.77
N GLU A 167 -10.90 5.78 3.42
CA GLU A 167 -11.94 5.39 4.37
C GLU A 167 -12.52 4.04 3.99
N ILE A 168 -12.59 3.15 4.97
CA ILE A 168 -13.14 1.81 4.80
C ILE A 168 -14.52 1.78 5.44
N LYS A 169 -15.52 1.36 4.67
CA LYS A 169 -16.88 1.12 5.16
C LYS A 169 -17.17 -0.37 5.19
N LYS A 170 -17.98 -0.82 6.17
CA LYS A 170 -18.43 -2.22 6.26
C LYS A 170 -19.02 -2.68 4.94
N LYS A 171 -18.84 -3.96 4.63
CA LYS A 171 -19.55 -4.65 3.55
C LYS A 171 -21.04 -4.79 3.93
N THR A 172 -21.81 -3.72 3.83
CA THR A 172 -23.27 -3.75 4.01
C THR A 172 -23.96 -3.70 2.65
N ASN A 173 -25.23 -4.12 2.63
CA ASN A 173 -26.11 -3.97 1.47
C ASN A 173 -27.07 -2.78 1.63
N GLU A 174 -26.90 -1.96 2.68
CA GLU A 174 -27.80 -0.87 3.00
C GLU A 174 -27.45 0.40 2.21
N GLU A 175 -28.32 0.76 1.28
CA GLU A 175 -28.01 1.75 0.25
C GLU A 175 -28.02 3.20 0.73
N LYS A 176 -28.70 3.48 1.86
CA LYS A 176 -28.75 4.83 2.45
C LYS A 176 -27.39 5.25 3.00
N ASP A 177 -26.61 4.30 3.47
CA ASP A 177 -25.31 4.54 4.10
C ASP A 177 -24.24 4.94 3.05
N ASN A 178 -24.33 4.40 1.83
CA ASN A 178 -23.30 4.60 0.79
C ASN A 178 -23.25 6.03 0.23
N PHE A 179 -24.41 6.68 0.01
CA PHE A 179 -24.43 8.08 -0.48
C PHE A 179 -24.25 9.10 0.64
N TYR A 180 -24.75 8.80 1.83
CA TYR A 180 -24.47 9.62 3.01
C TYR A 180 -22.96 9.62 3.29
N ALA A 181 -22.27 8.49 3.11
CA ALA A 181 -20.82 8.41 3.22
C ALA A 181 -20.08 9.37 2.27
N VAL A 182 -20.48 9.48 1.00
CA VAL A 182 -19.85 10.41 0.05
C VAL A 182 -19.94 11.87 0.52
N ASN A 183 -21.10 12.29 1.02
CA ASN A 183 -21.25 13.65 1.53
C ASN A 183 -20.39 13.89 2.78
N GLN A 184 -20.34 12.92 3.69
CA GLN A 184 -19.44 12.97 4.85
C GLN A 184 -17.96 13.13 4.43
N LEU A 185 -17.55 12.48 3.33
CA LEU A 185 -16.18 12.62 2.81
C LEU A 185 -15.90 14.06 2.38
N LEU A 186 -16.83 14.70 1.68
CA LEU A 186 -16.68 16.09 1.24
C LEU A 186 -16.68 17.07 2.42
N ASP A 187 -17.53 16.85 3.44
CA ASP A 187 -17.51 17.67 4.65
C ASP A 187 -16.19 17.54 5.41
N ARG A 188 -15.65 16.32 5.50
CA ARG A 188 -14.32 16.05 6.07
C ARG A 188 -13.21 16.69 5.25
N ALA A 189 -13.34 16.71 3.92
CA ALA A 189 -12.40 17.40 3.03
C ALA A 189 -12.34 18.89 3.38
N GLY A 190 -13.50 19.53 3.53
CA GLY A 190 -13.62 20.93 3.92
C GLY A 190 -12.93 21.23 5.25
N LYS A 191 -13.16 20.39 6.27
CA LYS A 191 -12.48 20.54 7.57
C LYS A 191 -10.97 20.29 7.46
N LEU A 192 -10.54 19.32 6.64
CA LEU A 192 -9.14 18.97 6.45
C LEU A 192 -8.35 20.10 5.80
N VAL A 193 -8.87 20.68 4.70
CA VAL A 193 -8.20 21.79 4.01
C VAL A 193 -8.18 23.05 4.88
N ALA A 194 -9.19 23.26 5.72
CA ALA A 194 -9.19 24.37 6.67
C ALA A 194 -8.14 24.19 7.79
N TYR A 195 -7.91 22.95 8.22
CA TYR A 195 -6.93 22.63 9.27
C TYR A 195 -5.48 22.62 8.73
N CYS A 196 -5.28 22.12 7.51
CA CYS A 196 -3.98 22.05 6.83
C CYS A 196 -3.99 22.98 5.60
N PRO A 197 -3.67 24.28 5.76
CA PRO A 197 -3.89 25.29 4.72
C PRO A 197 -2.98 25.13 3.49
N ASN A 198 -1.87 24.40 3.61
CA ASN A 198 -0.94 24.12 2.50
C ASN A 198 -1.42 22.98 1.58
N ILE A 199 -2.54 22.33 1.89
CA ILE A 199 -3.10 21.30 1.01
C ILE A 199 -3.52 21.93 -0.32
N GLN A 200 -3.04 21.34 -1.42
CA GLN A 200 -3.40 21.75 -2.78
C GLN A 200 -4.31 20.73 -3.48
N ARG A 201 -4.44 19.51 -2.95
CA ARG A 201 -5.31 18.44 -3.49
C ARG A 201 -5.64 17.39 -2.44
N VAL A 202 -6.87 16.90 -2.45
CA VAL A 202 -7.34 15.81 -1.58
C VAL A 202 -7.87 14.64 -2.41
N TRP A 203 -7.14 13.53 -2.47
CA TRP A 203 -7.59 12.30 -3.12
C TRP A 203 -8.40 11.46 -2.13
N TYR A 204 -9.67 11.20 -2.41
CA TYR A 204 -10.49 10.34 -1.55
C TYR A 204 -10.68 8.95 -2.13
N TYR A 205 -10.50 7.94 -1.29
CA TYR A 205 -10.76 6.54 -1.60
C TYR A 205 -11.77 5.99 -0.60
N ALA A 206 -13.02 5.83 -1.04
CA ALA A 206 -14.10 5.22 -0.29
C ALA A 206 -14.18 3.74 -0.65
N ILE A 207 -13.72 2.89 0.26
CA ILE A 207 -13.70 1.44 0.07
C ILE A 207 -14.99 0.86 0.62
N MET A 208 -15.82 0.29 -0.25
CA MET A 208 -17.15 -0.20 0.12
C MET A 208 -17.62 -1.32 -0.80
N ASN A 209 -18.71 -2.00 -0.43
CA ASN A 209 -19.34 -2.97 -1.31
C ASN A 209 -20.10 -2.27 -2.45
N ILE A 210 -19.84 -2.63 -3.70
CA ILE A 210 -20.51 -2.05 -4.88
C ILE A 210 -21.35 -3.12 -5.59
N ASN A 211 -22.57 -3.32 -5.11
CA ASN A 211 -23.56 -4.13 -5.81
C ASN A 211 -24.10 -3.43 -7.06
N ASP A 212 -24.90 -4.13 -7.88
CA ASP A 212 -25.38 -3.60 -9.15
C ASP A 212 -26.32 -2.40 -8.99
N THR A 213 -27.08 -2.36 -7.90
CA THR A 213 -27.93 -1.20 -7.57
C THR A 213 -27.10 0.03 -7.22
N THR A 214 -26.05 -0.13 -6.41
CA THR A 214 -25.10 0.94 -6.07
C THR A 214 -24.38 1.45 -7.32
N ALA A 215 -23.89 0.53 -8.17
CA ALA A 215 -23.29 0.86 -9.46
C ALA A 215 -24.24 1.63 -10.39
N PHE A 216 -25.51 1.22 -10.45
CA PHE A 216 -26.54 1.94 -11.21
C PHE A 216 -26.74 3.36 -10.68
N ARG A 217 -26.86 3.53 -9.36
CA ARG A 217 -27.03 4.85 -8.74
C ARG A 217 -25.82 5.76 -8.94
N LEU A 218 -24.60 5.26 -8.73
CA LEU A 218 -23.37 6.01 -8.98
C LEU A 218 -23.37 6.62 -10.39
N ARG A 219 -23.77 5.84 -11.41
CA ARG A 219 -23.91 6.34 -12.78
C ARG A 219 -25.03 7.38 -12.93
N GLN A 220 -26.17 7.23 -12.25
CA GLN A 220 -27.22 8.25 -12.23
C GLN A 220 -26.70 9.58 -11.66
N PHE A 221 -25.83 9.52 -10.65
CA PHE A 221 -25.15 10.65 -10.04
C PHE A 221 -23.87 11.09 -10.78
N LYS A 222 -23.67 10.64 -12.03
CA LYS A 222 -22.56 11.06 -12.92
C LYS A 222 -21.16 10.60 -12.49
N TRP A 223 -21.07 9.63 -11.60
CA TRP A 223 -19.81 8.92 -11.38
C TRP A 223 -19.43 8.12 -12.62
N THR A 224 -18.16 8.23 -13.01
CA THR A 224 -17.64 7.60 -14.21
C THR A 224 -16.93 6.29 -13.84
N PRO A 225 -17.23 5.15 -14.48
CA PRO A 225 -16.43 3.94 -14.31
C PRO A 225 -14.96 4.23 -14.61
N PHE A 226 -14.08 3.87 -13.70
CA PHE A 226 -12.63 4.03 -13.84
C PHE A 226 -11.98 2.71 -14.26
N PHE A 227 -10.81 2.77 -14.89
CA PHE A 227 -10.08 1.58 -15.29
C PHE A 227 -9.65 0.78 -14.05
N SER A 228 -10.14 -0.46 -13.94
CA SER A 228 -9.85 -1.40 -12.85
C SER A 228 -10.21 -2.83 -13.27
N LYS A 229 -9.66 -3.81 -12.57
CA LYS A 229 -10.03 -5.24 -12.63
C LYS A 229 -11.24 -5.58 -11.76
N GLY A 230 -11.73 -4.62 -10.97
CA GLY A 230 -13.00 -4.70 -10.25
C GLY A 230 -13.90 -3.49 -10.55
N LYS A 231 -14.74 -3.12 -9.57
CA LYS A 231 -15.63 -1.96 -9.70
C LYS A 231 -14.96 -0.75 -9.06
N VAL A 232 -14.58 0.22 -9.89
CA VAL A 232 -14.11 1.54 -9.45
C VAL A 232 -14.90 2.61 -10.17
N TYR A 233 -15.34 3.61 -9.41
CA TYR A 233 -16.03 4.78 -9.92
C TYR A 233 -15.30 6.03 -9.46
N TYR A 234 -15.21 7.01 -10.35
CA TYR A 234 -14.49 8.25 -10.13
C TYR A 234 -15.43 9.45 -10.38
N GLN A 235 -15.27 10.47 -9.55
CA GLN A 235 -15.85 11.78 -9.77
C GLN A 235 -14.91 12.86 -9.20
N GLU A 236 -14.75 13.95 -9.95
CA GLU A 236 -14.06 15.14 -9.47
C GLU A 236 -15.01 16.01 -8.66
N PHE A 237 -14.58 16.43 -7.47
CA PHE A 237 -15.26 17.43 -6.65
C PHE A 237 -14.34 18.60 -6.37
N ASP A 238 -14.94 19.73 -6.00
CA ASP A 238 -14.24 20.95 -5.61
C ASP A 238 -14.49 21.21 -4.12
N THR A 239 -13.41 21.33 -3.34
CA THR A 239 -13.49 21.68 -1.92
C THR A 239 -13.09 23.15 -1.74
N PRO A 240 -14.01 24.04 -1.35
CA PRO A 240 -13.68 25.43 -1.06
C PRO A 240 -12.78 25.54 0.17
N HIS A 241 -11.67 26.26 0.04
CA HIS A 241 -10.79 26.58 1.16
C HIS A 241 -11.18 27.95 1.76
N PRO A 242 -11.03 28.16 3.09
CA PRO A 242 -11.40 29.43 3.74
C PRO A 242 -10.74 30.70 3.17
N ASP A 243 -9.60 30.58 2.50
CA ASP A 243 -8.89 31.70 1.84
C ASP A 243 -9.41 32.02 0.41
N GLY A 244 -10.43 31.30 -0.06
CA GLY A 244 -11.03 31.49 -1.38
C GLY A 244 -10.45 30.61 -2.50
N ARG A 245 -9.41 29.80 -2.23
CA ARG A 245 -8.96 28.77 -3.18
C ARG A 245 -10.00 27.66 -3.34
N ILE A 246 -10.00 27.04 -4.53
CA ILE A 246 -10.73 25.80 -4.79
C ILE A 246 -9.70 24.67 -4.82
N ILE A 247 -9.85 23.71 -3.91
CA ILE A 247 -8.97 22.56 -3.77
C ILE A 247 -9.60 21.37 -4.51
N PRO A 248 -8.97 20.84 -5.57
CA PRO A 248 -9.46 19.67 -6.27
C PRO A 248 -9.56 18.48 -5.31
N THR A 249 -10.69 17.80 -5.36
CA THR A 249 -11.00 16.64 -4.52
C THR A 249 -11.42 15.43 -5.37
N PRO A 250 -10.47 14.83 -6.12
CA PRO A 250 -10.73 13.60 -6.87
C PRO A 250 -11.21 12.51 -5.92
N THR A 251 -12.42 12.00 -6.13
CA THR A 251 -13.00 10.97 -5.25
C THR A 251 -13.22 9.67 -6.02
N PHE A 252 -12.86 8.57 -5.38
CA PHE A 252 -12.96 7.21 -5.88
C PHE A 252 -13.85 6.40 -4.95
N VAL A 253 -14.82 5.69 -5.52
CA VAL A 253 -15.56 4.62 -4.84
C VAL A 253 -15.02 3.30 -5.38
N VAL A 254 -14.44 2.49 -4.49
CA VAL A 254 -13.64 1.32 -4.84
C VAL A 254 -14.26 0.08 -4.17
N SER A 255 -14.51 -0.98 -4.96
CA SER A 255 -14.92 -2.26 -4.37
C SER A 255 -13.74 -2.98 -3.72
N PHE A 256 -13.99 -3.74 -2.66
CA PHE A 256 -12.95 -4.55 -2.01
C PHE A 256 -12.24 -5.47 -3.01
N ASP A 257 -13.01 -6.11 -3.88
CA ASP A 257 -12.52 -7.00 -4.94
C ASP A 257 -11.67 -6.26 -5.97
N ALA A 258 -11.92 -4.96 -6.21
CA ALA A 258 -11.06 -4.14 -7.07
C ALA A 258 -9.66 -3.98 -6.48
N ILE A 259 -9.55 -3.70 -5.17
CA ILE A 259 -8.25 -3.57 -4.49
C ILE A 259 -7.43 -4.85 -4.66
N VAL A 260 -8.06 -6.01 -4.41
CA VAL A 260 -7.40 -7.31 -4.53
C VAL A 260 -6.99 -7.57 -5.98
N ALA A 261 -7.91 -7.45 -6.93
CA ALA A 261 -7.66 -7.80 -8.33
C ALA A 261 -6.65 -6.85 -9.00
N ASP A 262 -6.69 -5.56 -8.69
CA ASP A 262 -5.73 -4.58 -9.20
C ASP A 262 -4.34 -4.80 -8.60
N ALA A 263 -4.24 -5.07 -7.30
CA ALA A 263 -2.98 -5.42 -6.65
C ALA A 263 -2.40 -6.74 -7.16
N GLU A 264 -3.24 -7.77 -7.34
CA GLU A 264 -2.87 -9.07 -7.90
C GLU A 264 -2.31 -8.92 -9.32
N CYS A 265 -2.94 -8.13 -10.19
CA CYS A 265 -2.44 -7.90 -11.55
C CYS A 265 -1.09 -7.15 -11.58
N ARG A 266 -0.93 -6.14 -10.72
CA ARG A 266 0.35 -5.42 -10.60
C ARG A 266 1.44 -6.34 -10.07
N ASN A 267 1.17 -7.11 -9.01
CA ASN A 267 2.13 -8.05 -8.43
C ASN A 267 2.50 -9.19 -9.39
N HIS A 268 1.51 -9.71 -10.13
CA HIS A 268 1.71 -10.75 -11.13
C HIS A 268 2.71 -10.35 -12.20
N THR A 269 2.71 -9.08 -12.63
CA THR A 269 3.70 -8.57 -13.59
C THR A 269 5.13 -8.76 -13.08
N PHE A 270 5.38 -8.47 -11.79
CA PHE A 270 6.69 -8.68 -11.19
C PHE A 270 7.02 -10.18 -11.04
N LEU A 271 6.04 -11.01 -10.68
CA LEU A 271 6.23 -12.46 -10.58
C LEU A 271 6.58 -13.11 -11.93
N GLU A 272 5.98 -12.66 -13.03
CA GLU A 272 6.33 -13.14 -14.38
C GLU A 272 7.75 -12.72 -14.76
N ILE A 273 8.15 -11.47 -14.48
CA ILE A 273 9.53 -11.01 -14.69
C ILE A 273 10.53 -11.89 -13.93
N LEU A 274 10.25 -12.18 -12.66
CA LEU A 274 11.08 -13.05 -11.83
C LEU A 274 11.15 -14.47 -12.39
N ARG A 275 10.00 -15.03 -12.80
CA ARG A 275 9.92 -16.39 -13.35
C ARG A 275 10.71 -16.52 -14.65
N ASP A 276 10.57 -15.55 -15.55
CA ASP A 276 11.29 -15.56 -16.82
C ASP A 276 12.80 -15.33 -16.63
N GLY A 277 13.18 -14.50 -15.67
CA GLY A 277 14.58 -14.34 -15.25
C GLY A 277 15.20 -15.65 -14.75
N MET A 278 14.50 -16.36 -13.86
CA MET A 278 14.96 -17.66 -13.33
C MET A 278 15.07 -18.74 -14.42
N LYS A 279 14.10 -18.79 -15.36
CA LYS A 279 14.15 -19.74 -16.48
C LYS A 279 15.37 -19.50 -17.36
N LYS A 280 15.61 -18.25 -17.77
CA LYS A 280 16.78 -17.89 -18.59
C LYS A 280 18.09 -18.30 -17.92
N TYR A 281 18.23 -18.00 -16.63
CA TYR A 281 19.42 -18.38 -15.86
C TYR A 281 19.62 -19.91 -15.82
N ALA A 282 18.55 -20.69 -15.61
CA ALA A 282 18.62 -22.14 -15.60
C ALA A 282 18.99 -22.72 -16.99
N ASP A 283 18.46 -22.13 -18.07
CA ASP A 283 18.78 -22.51 -19.44
C ASP A 283 20.24 -22.19 -19.80
N ASP A 284 20.76 -21.04 -19.36
CA ASP A 284 22.16 -20.63 -19.57
C ASP A 284 23.15 -21.56 -18.83
N GLN A 285 22.80 -21.98 -17.60
CA GLN A 285 23.60 -22.96 -16.85
C GLN A 285 23.57 -24.35 -17.47
N ASN A 286 22.41 -24.81 -17.96
CA ASN A 286 22.28 -26.11 -18.62
C ASN A 286 22.98 -26.16 -20.00
N ASN A 287 23.11 -25.03 -20.68
CA ASN A 287 23.77 -24.93 -21.98
C ASN A 287 25.29 -24.72 -21.89
N GLY A 288 25.89 -24.70 -20.69
CA GLY A 288 27.34 -24.68 -20.51
C GLY A 288 28.03 -23.37 -20.93
N ASN A 289 27.30 -22.27 -21.09
CA ASN A 289 27.88 -20.95 -21.24
C ASN A 289 28.22 -20.38 -19.85
N SER A 290 29.25 -20.94 -19.20
CA SER A 290 29.97 -20.16 -18.20
C SER A 290 30.56 -18.92 -18.90
N PRO A 291 30.42 -17.70 -18.35
CA PRO A 291 31.25 -16.62 -18.81
C PRO A 291 32.70 -17.07 -18.60
N VAL A 292 33.45 -17.13 -19.69
CA VAL A 292 34.88 -17.37 -19.66
C VAL A 292 35.47 -16.21 -18.86
N ASP A 293 36.12 -16.53 -17.74
CA ASP A 293 36.95 -15.59 -16.98
C ASP A 293 37.98 -14.96 -17.95
N GLU A 294 37.83 -13.67 -18.26
CA GLU A 294 38.89 -12.78 -18.75
C GLU A 294 38.97 -11.53 -17.87
#